data_AF-A0A9J7DPH9-F1
#
_entry.id   AF-A0A9J7DPH9-F1
#
_cell.length_a   1.000
_cell.length_b   1.000
_cell.length_c   1.000
_cell.angle_alpha   90.00
_cell.angle_beta   90.00
_cell.angle_gamma   90.00
#
_symmetry.space_group_name_H-M   'P 1'
#
loop_
_entity.id
_entity.type
_entity.pdbx_description
1 polymer ?
#
loop_
_entity_poly.entity_id
_entity_poly.type
_entity_poly.pdbx_seq_one_letter_code
_entity_poly.pdbx_strand_id
1 'polypeptide(L)'
;MSFCNAFVFCIVCSILLMVEAHGPPKERDNEDIAMGRKVKKDKTRPRRFMGAKWCSMAKVCNHDRVPICGLSHAGDIMGFRDLCDMFDYNCIRRRNYKQTPCPDDRTQLTVSRRPTNSYYDD
;
A
#
# COMPACT_ATOMS: atom_id res chain seq x y z
N MET A 1 25.45 -35.42 39.65
CA MET A 1 24.55 -34.32 39.25
C MET A 1 24.59 -34.14 37.72
N SER A 2 24.16 -35.14 36.94
CA SER A 2 24.27 -35.10 35.45
C SER A 2 22.97 -35.42 34.72
N PHE A 3 21.95 -35.96 35.39
CA PHE A 3 20.68 -36.37 34.76
C PHE A 3 19.71 -35.20 34.52
N CYS A 4 19.72 -34.15 35.37
CA CYS A 4 18.84 -32.99 35.18
C CYS A 4 19.19 -32.17 33.92
N ASN A 5 20.48 -32.04 33.59
CA ASN A 5 20.90 -31.25 32.43
C ASN A 5 20.53 -31.90 31.10
N ALA A 6 20.58 -33.24 31.02
CA ALA A 6 20.17 -33.96 29.82
C ALA A 6 18.66 -33.85 29.57
N PHE A 7 17.84 -33.88 30.63
CA PHE A 7 16.40 -33.74 30.52
C PHE A 7 15.98 -32.34 30.05
N VAL A 8 16.62 -31.30 30.61
CA VAL A 8 16.39 -29.90 30.19
C VAL A 8 16.82 -29.71 28.73
N PHE A 9 17.95 -30.28 28.31
CA PHE A 9 18.42 -30.19 26.93
C PHE A 9 17.46 -30.86 25.94
N CYS A 10 16.93 -32.05 26.26
CA CYS A 10 15.94 -32.74 25.42
C CYS A 10 14.62 -31.94 25.30
N ILE A 11 14.17 -31.31 26.37
CA ILE A 11 12.96 -30.46 26.34
C ILE A 11 13.19 -29.23 25.47
N VAL A 12 14.33 -28.55 25.62
CA VAL A 12 14.68 -27.37 24.81
C VAL A 12 14.79 -27.73 23.32
N CYS A 13 15.46 -28.85 22.98
CA CYS A 13 15.51 -29.34 21.59
C CYS A 13 14.13 -29.69 21.03
N SER A 14 13.26 -30.31 21.84
CA SER A 14 11.90 -30.65 21.40
C SER A 14 11.06 -29.40 21.13
N ILE A 15 11.18 -28.36 21.96
CA ILE A 15 10.49 -27.08 21.76
C ILE A 15 11.04 -26.37 20.52
N LEU A 16 12.36 -26.35 20.30
CA LEU A 16 12.97 -25.73 19.11
C LEU A 16 12.51 -26.39 17.81
N LEU A 17 12.40 -27.72 17.77
CA LEU A 17 11.93 -28.45 16.58
C LEU A 17 10.46 -28.17 16.27
N MET A 18 9.62 -27.97 17.28
CA MET A 18 8.20 -27.64 17.07
C MET A 18 8.01 -26.22 16.53
N VAL A 19 8.91 -25.29 16.85
CA VAL A 19 8.86 -23.90 16.34
C VAL A 19 9.15 -23.82 14.83
N GLU A 20 10.03 -24.68 14.30
CA GLU A 20 10.31 -24.73 12.85
C GLU A 20 9.19 -25.40 12.04
N ALA A 21 8.36 -26.24 12.67
CA ALA A 21 7.26 -26.94 12.01
C ALA A 21 6.02 -26.05 11.78
N HIS A 22 5.84 -25.00 12.59
CA HIS A 22 4.77 -24.02 12.42
C HIS A 22 5.23 -22.81 11.59
N GLY A 23 5.66 -23.10 10.36
CA GLY A 23 5.76 -22.08 9.33
C GLY A 23 4.38 -21.44 9.06
N PRO A 24 4.33 -20.19 8.56
CA PRO A 24 3.07 -19.50 8.28
C PRO A 24 2.16 -20.35 7.37
N PRO A 25 0.85 -20.37 7.61
CA PRO A 25 -0.07 -21.28 6.93
C PRO A 25 -0.03 -21.06 5.41
N LYS A 26 0.45 -22.09 4.69
CA LYS A 26 0.57 -22.14 3.22
C LYS A 26 -0.78 -22.13 2.48
N GLU A 27 -1.89 -22.30 3.19
CA GLU A 27 -3.20 -22.51 2.60
C GLU A 27 -3.80 -21.22 2.00
N ARG A 28 -3.41 -20.05 2.51
CA ARG A 28 -3.84 -18.76 1.95
C ARG A 28 -3.26 -18.45 0.58
N ASP A 29 -2.13 -19.06 0.22
CA ASP A 29 -1.49 -18.80 -1.08
C ASP A 29 -2.20 -19.52 -2.23
N ASN A 30 -2.89 -20.64 -1.96
CA ASN A 30 -3.55 -21.44 -2.99
C ASN A 30 -4.88 -20.83 -3.44
N GLU A 31 -5.63 -20.20 -2.55
CA GLU A 31 -6.87 -19.50 -2.89
C GLU A 31 -6.60 -18.30 -3.83
N ASP A 32 -5.51 -17.57 -3.58
CA ASP A 32 -5.05 -16.46 -4.43
C ASP A 32 -4.62 -16.92 -5.84
N ILE A 33 -4.07 -18.13 -5.95
CA ILE A 33 -3.68 -18.75 -7.23
C ILE A 33 -4.90 -19.32 -7.97
N ALA A 34 -5.81 -19.98 -7.26
CA ALA A 34 -7.04 -20.57 -7.83
C ALA A 34 -7.99 -19.50 -8.40
N MET A 35 -8.00 -18.31 -7.79
CA MET A 35 -8.76 -17.14 -8.25
C MET A 35 -8.10 -16.40 -9.44
N GLY A 36 -7.04 -16.96 -10.05
CA GLY A 36 -6.44 -16.42 -11.27
C GLY A 36 -5.70 -15.09 -11.10
N ARG A 37 -5.44 -14.63 -9.86
CA ARG A 37 -4.62 -13.45 -9.61
C ARG A 37 -3.15 -13.82 -9.83
N LYS A 38 -2.70 -13.76 -11.08
CA LYS A 38 -1.27 -13.68 -11.38
C LYS A 38 -0.72 -12.41 -10.76
N VAL A 39 -0.22 -12.51 -9.53
CA VAL A 39 0.63 -11.48 -8.94
C VAL A 39 1.91 -11.53 -9.74
N LYS A 40 1.98 -10.77 -10.85
CA LYS A 40 3.24 -10.42 -11.48
C LYS A 40 4.08 -9.76 -10.40
N LYS A 41 4.95 -10.53 -9.76
CA LYS A 41 6.10 -10.01 -9.02
C LYS A 41 7.03 -9.41 -10.07
N ASP A 42 6.69 -8.19 -10.54
CA ASP A 42 7.61 -7.39 -11.32
C ASP A 42 8.84 -7.15 -10.44
N LYS A 43 9.91 -7.90 -10.77
CA LYS A 43 11.23 -7.87 -10.15
C LYS A 43 12.02 -6.59 -10.50
N THR A 44 11.41 -5.61 -11.18
CA THR A 44 12.11 -4.46 -11.77
C THR A 44 11.83 -3.10 -11.11
N ARG A 45 11.16 -3.05 -9.96
CA ARG A 45 11.10 -1.79 -9.18
C ARG A 45 11.55 -2.04 -7.75
N PRO A 46 12.57 -1.31 -7.23
CA PRO A 46 12.83 -1.30 -5.80
C PRO A 46 11.58 -0.68 -5.14
N ARG A 47 10.70 -1.55 -4.63
CA ARG A 47 9.51 -1.21 -3.84
C ARG A 47 9.99 -0.83 -2.45
N ARG A 48 10.53 0.38 -2.32
CA ARG A 48 10.86 0.97 -1.02
C ARG A 48 9.55 1.45 -0.39
N PHE A 49 8.88 0.52 0.30
CA PHE A 49 7.87 0.60 1.37
C PHE A 49 6.74 1.67 1.37
N MET A 50 6.91 2.91 0.91
CA MET A 50 5.84 3.92 0.98
C MET A 50 4.79 3.81 -0.13
N GLY A 51 5.18 3.36 -1.33
CA GLY A 51 4.22 3.21 -2.45
C GLY A 51 3.20 2.09 -2.26
N ALA A 52 3.56 1.03 -1.51
CA ALA A 52 2.73 -0.17 -1.39
C ALA A 52 1.40 0.10 -0.68
N LYS A 53 1.39 0.95 0.36
CA LYS A 53 0.16 1.31 1.08
C LYS A 53 -0.82 2.05 0.16
N TRP A 54 -0.34 3.07 -0.53
CA TRP A 54 -1.18 3.90 -1.41
C TRP A 54 -1.74 3.10 -2.58
N CYS A 55 -0.95 2.19 -3.18
CA CYS A 55 -1.44 1.33 -4.26
C CYS A 55 -2.57 0.39 -3.80
N SER A 56 -2.47 -0.17 -2.59
CA SER A 56 -3.53 -1.01 -2.04
C SER A 56 -4.79 -0.22 -1.73
N MET A 57 -4.65 0.99 -1.19
CA MET A 57 -5.78 1.88 -0.91
C MET A 57 -6.48 2.32 -2.20
N ALA A 58 -5.72 2.72 -3.23
CA ALA A 58 -6.29 3.10 -4.52
C ALA A 58 -7.11 1.95 -5.15
N LYS A 59 -6.65 0.71 -5.02
CA LYS A 59 -7.34 -0.46 -5.58
C LYS A 59 -8.70 -0.78 -4.94
N VAL A 60 -8.86 -0.50 -3.64
CA VAL A 60 -10.11 -0.81 -2.89
C VAL A 60 -11.00 0.42 -2.68
N CYS A 61 -10.54 1.59 -3.12
CA CYS A 61 -11.23 2.85 -2.98
C CYS A 61 -12.40 2.96 -3.98
N ASN A 62 -13.45 3.67 -3.59
CA ASN A 62 -14.59 3.95 -4.45
C ASN A 62 -14.50 5.39 -4.99
N HIS A 63 -14.56 5.53 -6.31
CA HIS A 63 -14.49 6.84 -6.98
C HIS A 63 -15.81 7.60 -6.82
N ASP A 64 -15.86 8.48 -5.82
CA ASP A 64 -17.00 9.35 -5.51
C ASP A 64 -17.04 10.64 -6.35
N ARG A 65 -15.96 10.94 -7.10
CA ARG A 65 -15.78 12.16 -7.91
C ARG A 65 -15.92 13.46 -7.09
N VAL A 66 -15.73 13.39 -5.78
CA VAL A 66 -15.74 14.57 -4.92
C VAL A 66 -14.34 15.18 -4.94
N PRO A 67 -14.16 16.40 -5.47
CA PRO A 67 -12.84 17.00 -5.60
C PRO A 67 -12.21 17.25 -4.23
N ILE A 68 -10.94 16.89 -4.11
CA ILE A 68 -10.15 17.10 -2.89
C ILE A 68 -8.82 17.78 -3.22
N CYS A 69 -8.19 18.34 -2.20
CA CYS A 69 -6.81 18.81 -2.29
C CYS A 69 -5.89 17.94 -1.45
N GLY A 70 -4.68 17.75 -1.93
CA GLY A 70 -3.61 17.09 -1.21
C GLY A 70 -2.47 18.06 -0.93
N LEU A 71 -1.91 17.99 0.28
CA LEU A 71 -0.72 18.72 0.68
C LEU A 71 0.49 17.78 0.67
N SER A 72 1.55 18.18 -0.03
CA SER A 72 2.85 17.53 0.00
C SER A 72 3.63 17.91 1.26
N HIS A 73 4.61 17.09 1.65
CA HIS A 73 5.53 17.45 2.72
C HIS A 73 6.36 18.72 2.41
N ALA A 74 6.54 19.04 1.12
CA ALA A 74 7.21 20.26 0.68
C ALA A 74 6.32 21.52 0.78
N GLY A 75 5.05 21.38 1.17
CA GLY A 75 4.08 22.49 1.22
C GLY A 75 3.29 22.69 -0.08
N ASP A 76 3.55 21.90 -1.13
CA ASP A 76 2.80 22.00 -2.39
C ASP A 76 1.36 21.53 -2.21
N ILE A 77 0.40 22.37 -2.61
CA ILE A 77 -1.01 21.99 -2.68
C ILE A 77 -1.33 21.55 -4.11
N MET A 78 -1.89 20.35 -4.22
CA MET A 78 -2.29 19.76 -5.48
C MET A 78 -3.77 19.37 -5.45
N GLY A 79 -4.52 19.72 -6.49
CA GLY A 79 -5.91 19.33 -6.66
C GLY A 79 -6.04 17.93 -7.28
N PHE A 80 -6.93 17.12 -6.74
CA PHE A 80 -7.29 15.78 -7.23
C PHE A 80 -8.81 15.71 -7.47
N ARG A 81 -9.23 14.87 -8.42
CA ARG A 81 -10.66 14.72 -8.78
C ARG A 81 -11.43 13.98 -7.69
N ASP A 82 -10.78 13.03 -7.02
CA ASP A 82 -11.29 12.33 -5.85
C ASP A 82 -10.15 11.80 -4.97
N LEU A 83 -10.53 11.23 -3.83
CA LEU A 83 -9.58 10.63 -2.88
C LEU A 83 -8.81 9.45 -3.47
N CYS A 84 -9.46 8.66 -4.33
CA CYS A 84 -8.84 7.51 -4.97
C CYS A 84 -7.74 7.94 -5.95
N ASP A 85 -7.98 8.98 -6.74
CA ASP A 85 -7.00 9.57 -7.66
C ASP A 85 -5.78 10.11 -6.91
N MET A 86 -5.96 10.65 -5.69
CA MET A 86 -4.83 11.04 -4.84
C MET A 86 -4.01 9.81 -4.42
N PHE A 87 -4.65 8.70 -4.02
CA PHE A 87 -3.95 7.46 -3.68
C PHE A 87 -3.22 6.84 -4.88
N ASP A 88 -3.86 6.86 -6.05
CA ASP A 88 -3.28 6.42 -7.32
C ASP A 88 -2.05 7.25 -7.68
N TYR A 89 -2.15 8.57 -7.55
CA TYR A 89 -1.03 9.47 -7.79
C TYR A 89 0.13 9.21 -6.82
N ASN A 90 -0.16 9.06 -5.53
CA ASN A 90 0.84 8.71 -4.52
C ASN A 90 1.51 7.36 -4.81
N CYS A 91 0.75 6.37 -5.28
CA CYS A 91 1.24 5.07 -5.71
C CYS A 91 2.18 5.17 -6.93
N ILE A 92 1.70 5.78 -8.03
CA ILE A 92 2.39 5.82 -9.33
C ILE A 92 3.62 6.72 -9.28
N ARG A 93 3.46 7.93 -8.72
CA ARG A 93 4.51 8.96 -8.65
C ARG A 93 5.39 8.84 -7.41
N ARG A 94 5.13 7.87 -6.52
CA ARG A 94 5.83 7.69 -5.25
C ARG A 94 5.82 8.97 -4.41
N ARG A 95 4.64 9.57 -4.30
CA ARG A 95 4.39 10.78 -3.51
C ARG A 95 3.61 10.42 -2.24
N ASN A 96 3.48 11.40 -1.36
CA ASN A 96 2.81 11.23 -0.07
C ASN A 96 1.94 12.45 0.23
N TYR A 97 1.08 12.81 -0.72
CA TYR A 97 0.08 13.85 -0.53
C TYR A 97 -0.94 13.38 0.51
N LYS A 98 -1.21 14.23 1.50
CA LYS A 98 -2.25 14.03 2.51
C LYS A 98 -3.44 14.91 2.19
N GLN A 99 -4.65 14.39 2.38
CA GLN A 99 -5.86 15.17 2.20
C GLN A 99 -5.82 16.43 3.08
N THR A 100 -6.13 17.56 2.47
CA THR A 100 -6.24 18.86 3.12
C THR A 100 -7.48 19.57 2.57
N PRO A 101 -8.12 20.47 3.34
CA PRO A 101 -9.05 21.42 2.75
C PRO A 101 -8.37 22.18 1.60
N CYS A 102 -9.11 22.37 0.51
CA CYS A 102 -8.65 23.21 -0.59
C CYS A 102 -8.62 24.68 -0.13
N PRO A 103 -7.58 25.44 -0.46
CA PRO A 103 -7.58 26.88 -0.25
C PRO A 103 -8.69 27.52 -1.10
N ASP A 104 -9.32 28.56 -0.56
CA ASP A 104 -10.35 29.35 -1.27
C ASP A 104 -9.75 30.01 -2.53
N ASP A 105 -8.47 30.37 -2.46
CA ASP A 105 -7.70 30.91 -3.56
C ASP A 105 -7.23 29.82 -4.52
N ARG A 106 -8.07 29.54 -5.52
CA ARG A 106 -7.82 28.57 -6.61
C ARG A 106 -6.55 28.83 -7.44
N THR A 107 -5.97 30.02 -7.33
CA THR A 107 -4.74 30.43 -8.04
C THR A 107 -3.48 29.75 -7.52
N GLN A 108 -3.51 29.17 -6.31
CA GLN A 108 -2.38 28.48 -5.70
C GLN A 108 -2.38 26.96 -5.96
N LEU A 109 -3.39 26.44 -6.66
CA LEU A 109 -3.57 25.00 -6.87
C LEU A 109 -2.87 24.52 -8.14
N THR A 110 -1.85 23.67 -7.98
CA THR A 110 -1.39 22.82 -9.08
C THR A 110 -2.41 21.70 -9.27
N VAL A 111 -3.09 21.62 -10.41
CA VAL A 111 -4.05 20.52 -10.64
C VAL A 111 -3.29 19.30 -11.12
N SER A 112 -3.45 18.14 -10.46
CA SER A 112 -2.95 16.85 -10.96
C SER A 112 -3.74 16.46 -12.21
N ARG A 113 -3.40 17.05 -13.36
CA ARG A 113 -3.96 16.63 -14.64
C ARG A 113 -3.42 15.24 -14.96
N ARG A 114 -4.20 14.19 -14.67
CA ARG A 114 -4.24 13.04 -15.60
C ARG A 114 -4.58 13.67 -16.96
N PRO A 115 -3.90 13.34 -18.07
CA PRO A 115 -4.29 13.85 -19.38
C PRO A 115 -5.64 13.24 -19.74
N THR A 116 -6.71 13.82 -19.20
CA THR A 116 -8.07 13.62 -19.65
C THR A 116 -8.52 15.01 -20.04
N ASN A 117 -8.35 15.27 -21.33
CA ASN A 117 -9.34 16.00 -22.12
C ASN A 117 -10.75 15.75 -21.55
N SER A 118 -11.62 16.76 -21.53
CA SER A 118 -13.07 16.69 -21.20
C SER A 118 -13.55 16.86 -19.74
N TYR A 119 -13.04 17.84 -18.97
CA TYR A 119 -13.84 18.41 -17.85
C TYR A 119 -14.46 19.78 -18.21
N TYR A 120 -14.31 20.21 -19.47
CA TYR A 120 -15.10 21.26 -20.11
C TYR A 120 -15.56 20.71 -21.46
N ASP A 121 -16.46 19.73 -21.43
CA ASP A 121 -17.34 19.40 -22.55
C ASP A 121 -18.66 18.98 -21.90
N ASP A 122 -19.73 19.63 -22.35
CA ASP A 122 -21.09 19.78 -21.79
C ASP A 122 -21.26 20.76 -20.62
#